data_AF-A0A0V8E751-F1
#
_entry.id   AF-A0A0V8E751-F1
#
_cell.length_a   1.000
_cell.length_b   1.000
_cell.length_c   1.000
_cell.angle_alpha   90.00
_cell.angle_beta   90.00
_cell.angle_gamma   90.00
#
_symmetry.space_group_name_H-M   'P 1'
#
loop_
_entity.id
_entity.type
_entity.pdbx_description
1 polymer ?
#
loop_
_entity_poly.entity_id
_entity_poly.type
_entity_poly.pdbx_seq_one_letter_code
_entity_poly.pdbx_strand_id
1 'polypeptide(L)'
;MLTAIDENGQVVNLLEIEVKELTGKYFCPSCKSELFIKNGEIKMPHFAHKSLKACDLWLENESEQHLGLKKALYQWFKKTDKVEIEAYLPEFKQRPDLLVNDKIAIEIQCSHLSMKRLKERTENYQVHGFTVLWLMGQDLWLKDQITELQKNLVYFSENRGFYYWELDFKAQKMRLKSLIHEDLRGKIIYLQEEIPFGEGRLIEQLRLPFYHKSY
;
A
#
# COMPACT_ATOMS: atom_id res chain seq x y z
N MET A 1 -6.43 6.53 -8.03
CA MET A 1 -7.14 5.25 -8.19
C MET A 1 -6.80 4.68 -9.54
N LEU A 2 -6.41 3.42 -9.58
CA LEU A 2 -5.97 2.68 -10.77
C LEU A 2 -7.05 1.72 -11.30
N THR A 3 -8.10 1.50 -10.53
CA THR A 3 -9.26 0.66 -10.91
C THR A 3 -10.55 1.44 -10.97
N ALA A 4 -11.49 0.98 -11.80
CA ALA A 4 -12.86 1.47 -11.85
C ALA A 4 -13.82 0.33 -12.23
N ILE A 5 -15.12 0.60 -12.18
CA ILE A 5 -16.15 -0.26 -12.77
C ILE A 5 -16.64 0.40 -14.07
N ASP A 6 -16.77 -0.35 -15.15
CA ASP A 6 -17.35 0.13 -16.41
C ASP A 6 -18.90 0.13 -16.39
N GLU A 7 -19.53 0.48 -17.50
CA GLU A 7 -21.00 0.47 -17.64
C GLU A 7 -21.62 -0.93 -17.58
N ASN A 8 -20.84 -1.98 -17.82
CA ASN A 8 -21.27 -3.38 -17.77
C ASN A 8 -21.06 -4.01 -16.38
N GLY A 9 -20.54 -3.25 -15.41
CA GLY A 9 -20.23 -3.76 -14.08
C GLY A 9 -18.89 -4.49 -13.98
N GLN A 10 -18.05 -4.46 -15.01
CA GLN A 10 -16.73 -5.10 -15.02
C GLN A 10 -15.66 -4.21 -14.42
N VAL A 11 -14.70 -4.81 -13.71
CA VAL A 11 -13.56 -4.08 -13.15
C VAL A 11 -12.55 -3.79 -14.25
N VAL A 12 -12.21 -2.52 -14.41
CA VAL A 12 -11.22 -2.02 -15.36
C VAL A 12 -9.97 -1.64 -14.58
N ASN A 13 -8.83 -2.24 -14.94
CA ASN A 13 -7.53 -2.01 -14.34
C ASN A 13 -6.60 -1.25 -15.31
N LEU A 14 -6.22 -0.03 -14.96
CA LEU A 14 -5.34 0.82 -15.80
C LEU A 14 -3.90 0.29 -15.93
N LEU A 15 -3.52 -0.72 -15.13
CA LEU A 15 -2.22 -1.38 -15.26
C LEU A 15 -2.22 -2.52 -16.28
N GLU A 16 -3.40 -2.88 -16.82
CA GLU A 16 -3.58 -4.03 -17.72
C GLU A 16 -4.20 -3.67 -19.07
N ILE A 17 -4.78 -2.49 -19.17
CA ILE A 17 -5.49 -2.00 -20.36
C ILE A 17 -4.83 -0.72 -20.85
N GLU A 18 -4.74 -0.55 -22.16
CA GLU A 18 -4.25 0.71 -22.74
C GLU A 18 -5.30 1.81 -22.62
N VAL A 19 -4.89 3.03 -22.23
CA VAL A 19 -5.81 4.16 -22.05
C VAL A 19 -6.61 4.49 -23.31
N LYS A 20 -6.07 4.21 -24.49
CA LYS A 20 -6.75 4.46 -25.78
C LYS A 20 -7.98 3.56 -25.99
N GLU A 21 -8.03 2.42 -25.32
CA GLU A 21 -9.15 1.48 -25.38
C GLU A 21 -10.31 1.92 -24.48
N LEU A 22 -10.10 2.95 -23.64
CA LEU A 22 -11.09 3.45 -22.69
C LEU A 22 -12.00 4.50 -23.34
N THR A 23 -13.16 4.07 -23.82
CA THR A 23 -14.12 4.92 -24.55
C THR A 23 -15.46 5.14 -23.81
N GLY A 24 -15.64 4.50 -22.65
CA GLY A 24 -16.91 4.47 -21.91
C GLY A 24 -16.99 5.38 -20.68
N LYS A 25 -18.06 5.20 -19.91
CA LYS A 25 -18.21 5.79 -18.57
C LYS A 25 -17.64 4.85 -17.52
N TYR A 26 -17.02 5.42 -16.51
CA TYR A 26 -16.39 4.69 -15.41
C TYR A 26 -16.96 5.13 -14.08
N PHE A 27 -17.08 4.21 -13.14
CA PHE A 27 -17.72 4.42 -11.85
C PHE A 27 -16.82 3.93 -10.72
N CYS A 28 -16.87 4.64 -9.60
CA CYS A 28 -16.15 4.24 -8.40
C CYS A 28 -16.71 2.91 -7.86
N PRO A 29 -15.87 1.89 -7.60
CA PRO A 29 -16.35 0.63 -7.04
C PRO A 29 -17.10 0.80 -5.71
N SER A 30 -16.71 1.81 -4.93
CA SER A 30 -17.20 2.06 -3.57
C SER A 30 -18.44 2.94 -3.52
N CYS A 31 -18.41 4.14 -4.09
CA CYS A 31 -19.53 5.09 -4.01
C CYS A 31 -20.42 5.11 -5.27
N LYS A 32 -20.06 4.33 -6.31
CA LYS A 32 -20.75 4.26 -7.61
C LYS A 32 -20.84 5.60 -8.36
N SER A 33 -20.16 6.65 -7.89
CA SER A 33 -20.12 7.94 -8.56
C SER A 33 -19.26 7.89 -9.82
N GLU A 34 -19.63 8.70 -10.82
CA GLU A 34 -18.92 8.75 -12.10
C GLU A 34 -17.49 9.32 -11.94
N LEU A 35 -16.56 8.67 -12.63
CA LEU A 35 -15.14 8.99 -12.68
C LEU A 35 -14.78 9.57 -14.05
N PHE A 36 -13.69 10.31 -14.09
CA PHE A 36 -13.01 10.67 -15.32
C PHE A 36 -11.56 10.18 -15.27
N ILE A 37 -10.99 9.96 -16.44
CA ILE A 37 -9.60 9.55 -16.58
C ILE A 37 -8.75 10.82 -16.64
N LYS A 38 -7.80 10.95 -15.73
CA LYS A 38 -6.71 11.93 -15.86
C LYS A 38 -5.57 11.25 -16.58
N ASN A 39 -5.33 11.66 -17.82
CA ASN A 39 -4.21 11.22 -18.64
C ASN A 39 -3.40 12.45 -19.05
N GLY A 40 -2.34 12.75 -18.32
CA GLY A 40 -1.42 13.85 -18.64
C GLY A 40 -0.14 13.31 -19.24
N GLU A 41 0.59 14.13 -20.00
CA GLU A 41 1.85 13.70 -20.65
C GLU A 41 2.93 13.26 -19.64
N ILE A 42 2.91 13.83 -18.43
CA ILE A 42 3.91 13.58 -17.38
C ILE A 42 3.40 12.59 -16.33
N LYS A 43 2.10 12.63 -16.01
CA LYS A 43 1.52 11.91 -14.87
C LYS A 43 0.88 10.61 -15.31
N MET A 44 1.14 9.54 -14.54
CA MET A 44 0.52 8.25 -14.77
C MET A 44 -1.02 8.36 -14.88
N PRO A 45 -1.63 7.71 -15.88
CA PRO A 45 -3.07 7.66 -16.01
C PRO A 45 -3.74 7.13 -14.74
N HIS A 46 -4.78 7.82 -14.28
CA HIS A 46 -5.55 7.39 -13.11
C HIS A 46 -6.99 7.87 -13.18
N PHE A 47 -7.89 7.15 -12.53
CA PHE A 47 -9.27 7.57 -12.34
C PHE A 47 -9.39 8.60 -11.21
N ALA A 48 -10.19 9.64 -11.46
CA ALA A 48 -10.52 10.69 -10.51
C ALA A 48 -12.04 10.91 -10.46
N HIS A 49 -12.58 11.24 -9.30
CA HIS A 49 -14.00 11.56 -9.14
C HIS A 49 -14.35 12.88 -9.84
N LYS A 50 -15.42 12.91 -10.65
CA LYS A 50 -15.93 14.15 -11.28
C LYS A 50 -16.44 15.17 -10.25
N SER A 51 -16.97 14.67 -9.12
CA SER A 51 -17.39 15.46 -7.97
C SER A 51 -16.99 14.73 -6.69
N LEU A 52 -16.45 15.46 -5.72
CA LEU A 52 -16.01 14.92 -4.41
C LEU A 52 -17.17 14.59 -3.46
N LYS A 53 -18.42 14.53 -3.93
CA LYS A 53 -19.56 14.22 -3.06
C LYS A 53 -19.39 12.82 -2.45
N ALA A 54 -19.18 12.80 -1.12
CA ALA A 54 -19.38 11.69 -0.18
C ALA A 54 -18.81 10.32 -0.60
N CYS A 55 -17.54 10.25 -1.01
CA CYS A 55 -16.83 8.98 -1.06
C CYS A 55 -15.94 8.83 0.18
N ASP A 56 -16.45 8.14 1.21
CA ASP A 56 -15.76 7.93 2.49
C ASP A 56 -14.45 7.12 2.37
N LEU A 57 -14.27 6.45 1.22
CA LEU A 57 -13.07 5.70 0.87
C LEU A 57 -12.10 6.50 -0.03
N TRP A 58 -12.45 7.73 -0.38
CA TRP A 58 -11.63 8.65 -1.19
C TRP A 58 -11.20 9.83 -0.33
N LEU A 59 -10.41 9.54 0.72
CA LEU A 59 -9.95 10.54 1.67
C LEU A 59 -8.58 11.13 1.33
N GLU A 60 -7.80 10.49 0.46
CA GLU A 60 -6.48 10.97 0.07
C GLU A 60 -6.42 11.20 -1.44
N ASN A 61 -6.11 12.42 -1.86
CA ASN A 61 -5.60 12.67 -3.21
C ASN A 61 -4.31 11.87 -3.34
N GLU A 62 -4.37 10.72 -4.02
CA GLU A 62 -3.20 9.85 -4.15
C GLU A 62 -2.07 10.60 -4.84
N SER A 63 -0.93 10.70 -4.16
CA SER A 63 0.27 11.32 -4.70
C SER A 63 0.83 10.46 -5.83
N GLU A 64 1.68 11.07 -6.67
CA GLU A 64 2.42 10.36 -7.71
C GLU A 64 3.27 9.22 -7.10
N GLN A 65 3.87 9.46 -5.93
CA GLN A 65 4.60 8.44 -5.20
C GLN A 65 3.70 7.26 -4.82
N HIS A 66 2.51 7.52 -4.27
CA HIS A 66 1.58 6.46 -3.86
C HIS A 66 1.15 5.60 -5.05
N LEU A 67 0.74 6.25 -6.15
CA LEU A 67 0.37 5.60 -7.39
C LEU A 67 1.54 4.78 -8.00
N GLY A 68 2.74 5.35 -7.99
CA GLY A 68 3.95 4.69 -8.50
C GLY A 68 4.36 3.46 -7.67
N LEU A 69 4.32 3.56 -6.35
CA LEU A 69 4.59 2.44 -5.44
C LEU A 69 3.57 1.31 -5.61
N LYS A 70 2.27 1.64 -5.72
CA LYS A 70 1.24 0.66 -6.04
C LYS A 70 1.54 -0.11 -7.30
N LYS A 71 1.84 0.61 -8.39
CA LYS A 71 2.19 -0.01 -9.67
C LYS A 71 3.41 -0.92 -9.53
N ALA A 72 4.48 -0.44 -8.90
CA ALA A 72 5.71 -1.21 -8.74
C ALA A 72 5.48 -2.51 -7.96
N LEU A 73 4.78 -2.42 -6.82
CA LEU A 73 4.48 -3.59 -6.00
C LEU A 73 3.48 -4.54 -6.66
N TYR A 74 2.45 -4.03 -7.35
CA TYR A 74 1.53 -4.85 -8.16
C TYR A 74 2.28 -5.66 -9.20
N GLN A 75 3.13 -5.01 -10.00
CA GLN A 75 3.93 -5.66 -11.03
C GLN A 75 4.92 -6.65 -10.44
N TRP A 76 5.42 -6.42 -9.24
CA TRP A 76 6.32 -7.36 -8.56
C TRP A 76 5.56 -8.59 -8.06
N PHE A 77 4.46 -8.45 -7.33
CA PHE A 77 3.64 -9.58 -6.86
C PHE A 77 3.11 -10.41 -8.03
N LYS A 78 2.63 -9.78 -9.10
CA LYS A 78 2.04 -10.45 -10.26
C LYS A 78 2.99 -11.46 -10.94
N LYS A 79 4.30 -11.35 -10.74
CA LYS A 79 5.29 -12.31 -11.25
C LYS A 79 5.19 -13.68 -10.58
N THR A 80 4.71 -13.75 -9.34
CA THR A 80 4.85 -14.96 -8.50
C THR A 80 3.60 -15.30 -7.66
N ASP A 81 2.68 -14.37 -7.51
CA ASP A 81 1.57 -14.46 -6.57
C ASP A 81 0.29 -13.92 -7.20
N LYS A 82 -0.87 -14.41 -6.73
CA LYS A 82 -2.16 -13.81 -7.11
C LYS A 82 -2.24 -12.44 -6.47
N VAL A 83 -2.50 -11.41 -7.27
CA VAL A 83 -2.64 -10.04 -6.77
C VAL A 83 -3.77 -9.31 -7.49
N GLU A 84 -4.57 -8.60 -6.71
CA GLU A 84 -5.61 -7.69 -7.17
C GLU A 84 -5.30 -6.29 -6.64
N ILE A 85 -5.25 -5.30 -7.53
CA ILE A 85 -5.01 -3.91 -7.13
C ILE A 85 -6.34 -3.25 -6.75
N GLU A 86 -6.36 -2.51 -5.63
CA GLU A 86 -7.54 -1.76 -5.19
C GLU A 86 -8.84 -2.61 -5.13
N ALA A 87 -8.73 -3.88 -4.74
CA ALA A 87 -9.85 -4.80 -4.65
C ALA A 87 -10.89 -4.29 -3.65
N TYR A 88 -12.12 -4.05 -4.10
CA TYR A 88 -13.18 -3.59 -3.21
C TYR A 88 -13.77 -4.76 -2.41
N LEU A 89 -13.68 -4.69 -1.09
CA LEU A 89 -14.17 -5.68 -0.15
C LEU A 89 -15.50 -5.20 0.43
N PRO A 90 -16.65 -5.64 -0.13
CA PRO A 90 -17.95 -5.06 0.19
C PRO A 90 -18.43 -5.35 1.61
N GLU A 91 -18.06 -6.51 2.17
CA GLU A 91 -18.49 -6.98 3.50
C GLU A 91 -18.17 -5.97 4.61
N PHE A 92 -16.98 -5.38 4.56
CA PHE A 92 -16.51 -4.40 5.54
C PHE A 92 -16.11 -3.06 4.90
N LYS A 93 -16.57 -2.84 3.66
CA LYS A 93 -16.39 -1.59 2.89
C LYS A 93 -14.95 -1.09 2.92
N GLN A 94 -14.00 -1.96 2.62
CA GLN A 94 -12.59 -1.59 2.51
C GLN A 94 -12.03 -1.83 1.13
N ARG A 95 -10.86 -1.27 0.91
CA ARG A 95 -10.13 -1.37 -0.35
C ARG A 95 -8.65 -1.28 -0.04
N PRO A 96 -7.94 -2.42 0.11
CA PRO A 96 -6.49 -2.39 0.23
C PRO A 96 -5.88 -1.86 -1.05
N ASP A 97 -4.68 -1.29 -0.95
CA ASP A 97 -3.94 -0.90 -2.14
C ASP A 97 -3.63 -2.12 -3.02
N LEU A 98 -3.28 -3.25 -2.39
CA LEU A 98 -3.12 -4.55 -3.05
C LEU A 98 -3.70 -5.66 -2.16
N LEU A 99 -4.48 -6.55 -2.76
CA LEU A 99 -4.91 -7.80 -2.13
C LEU A 99 -4.09 -8.94 -2.74
N VAL A 100 -3.29 -9.61 -1.91
CA VAL A 100 -2.38 -10.68 -2.32
C VAL A 100 -2.88 -12.02 -1.77
N ASN A 101 -2.94 -13.03 -2.63
CA ASN A 101 -3.36 -14.40 -2.30
C ASN A 101 -4.66 -14.42 -1.46
N ASP A 102 -5.63 -13.58 -1.84
CA ASP A 102 -6.99 -13.46 -1.27
C ASP A 102 -7.11 -13.00 0.19
N LYS A 103 -6.03 -13.05 0.98
CA LYS A 103 -6.07 -12.83 2.44
C LYS A 103 -5.03 -11.87 2.98
N ILE A 104 -4.13 -11.36 2.14
CA ILE A 104 -3.08 -10.42 2.56
C ILE A 104 -3.38 -9.04 1.97
N ALA A 105 -3.85 -8.13 2.82
CA ALA A 105 -4.03 -6.73 2.49
C ALA A 105 -2.69 -5.98 2.64
N ILE A 106 -2.19 -5.41 1.56
CA ILE A 106 -1.06 -4.49 1.58
C ILE A 106 -1.60 -3.06 1.52
N GLU A 107 -1.16 -2.23 2.45
CA GLU A 107 -1.49 -0.81 2.56
C GLU A 107 -0.22 0.03 2.41
N ILE A 108 -0.23 1.01 1.52
CA ILE A 108 0.92 1.90 1.30
C ILE A 108 0.59 3.25 1.90
N GLN A 109 1.27 3.63 2.99
CA GLN A 109 1.02 4.92 3.62
C GLN A 109 2.12 5.92 3.25
N CYS A 110 1.76 6.91 2.44
CA CYS A 110 2.68 7.99 2.02
C CYS A 110 2.47 9.31 2.79
N SER A 111 1.37 9.47 3.52
CA SER A 111 1.02 10.70 4.23
C SER A 111 0.57 10.41 5.67
N HIS A 112 0.33 11.44 6.49
CA HIS A 112 -0.09 11.20 7.88
C HIS A 112 -1.54 10.68 7.95
N LEU A 113 -1.73 9.50 8.56
CA LEU A 113 -3.04 8.91 8.85
C LEU A 113 -3.41 9.13 10.32
N SER A 114 -4.67 9.44 10.63
CA SER A 114 -5.09 9.55 12.03
C SER A 114 -5.04 8.18 12.72
N MET A 115 -4.67 8.18 14.01
CA MET A 115 -4.58 6.93 14.79
C MET A 115 -5.91 6.15 14.83
N LYS A 116 -7.03 6.87 14.95
CA LYS A 116 -8.37 6.28 14.89
C LYS A 116 -8.59 5.52 13.58
N ARG A 117 -8.20 6.11 12.45
CA ARG A 117 -8.38 5.52 11.12
C ARG A 117 -7.43 4.35 10.87
N LEU A 118 -6.17 4.46 11.30
CA LEU A 118 -5.21 3.36 11.23
C LEU A 118 -5.72 2.13 11.97
N LYS A 119 -6.17 2.33 13.21
CA LYS A 119 -6.74 1.30 14.07
C LYS A 119 -8.00 0.68 13.44
N GLU A 120 -8.97 1.52 13.06
CA GLU A 120 -10.21 1.08 12.41
C GLU A 120 -9.93 0.21 11.17
N ARG A 121 -8.99 0.63 10.30
CA ARG A 121 -8.65 -0.12 9.09
C ARG A 121 -8.02 -1.47 9.44
N THR A 122 -7.03 -1.44 10.32
CA THR A 122 -6.27 -2.62 10.72
C THR A 122 -7.16 -3.67 11.40
N GLU A 123 -7.97 -3.27 12.38
CA GLU A 123 -8.85 -4.18 13.11
C GLU A 123 -9.92 -4.78 12.19
N ASN A 124 -10.51 -3.98 11.30
CA ASN A 124 -11.50 -4.48 10.35
C ASN A 124 -10.95 -5.56 9.41
N TYR A 125 -9.71 -5.44 8.92
CA TYR A 125 -9.08 -6.55 8.18
C TYR A 125 -8.94 -7.80 9.05
N GLN A 126 -8.42 -7.64 10.26
CA GLN A 126 -8.12 -8.75 11.17
C GLN A 126 -9.37 -9.53 11.58
N VAL A 127 -10.45 -8.85 11.96
CA VAL A 127 -11.70 -9.53 12.37
C VAL A 127 -12.40 -10.27 11.22
N HIS A 128 -12.11 -9.90 9.96
CA HIS A 128 -12.57 -10.62 8.76
C HIS A 128 -11.56 -11.66 8.26
N GLY A 129 -10.52 -11.96 9.06
CA GLY A 129 -9.54 -13.01 8.79
C GLY A 129 -8.50 -12.65 7.73
N PHE A 130 -8.25 -11.36 7.51
CA PHE A 130 -7.17 -10.87 6.65
C PHE A 130 -5.92 -10.57 7.48
N THR A 131 -4.75 -10.82 6.89
CA THR A 131 -3.49 -10.24 7.37
C THR A 131 -3.31 -8.90 6.69
N VAL A 132 -3.03 -7.84 7.46
CA VAL A 132 -2.73 -6.51 6.91
C VAL A 132 -1.28 -6.16 7.15
N LEU A 133 -0.61 -5.64 6.13
CA LEU A 133 0.75 -5.13 6.21
C LEU A 133 0.82 -3.70 5.64
N TRP A 134 1.21 -2.78 6.50
CA TRP A 134 1.48 -1.39 6.15
C TRP A 134 2.93 -1.21 5.72
N LEU A 135 3.13 -0.52 4.59
CA LEU A 135 4.42 -0.18 4.00
C LEU A 135 4.54 1.33 3.84
N MET A 136 5.66 1.92 4.27
CA MET A 136 5.71 3.37 4.51
C MET A 136 6.49 4.11 3.42
N GLY A 137 5.84 5.11 2.81
CA GLY A 137 6.44 6.04 1.87
C GLY A 137 7.37 7.05 2.54
N GLN A 138 8.00 7.89 1.71
CA GLN A 138 9.10 8.78 2.12
C GLN A 138 8.80 9.68 3.31
N ASP A 139 7.61 10.26 3.38
CA ASP A 139 7.26 11.21 4.45
C ASP A 139 7.07 10.52 5.81
N LEU A 140 6.93 9.20 5.83
CA LEU A 140 6.81 8.38 7.04
C LEU A 140 8.06 7.56 7.37
N TRP A 141 9.18 7.79 6.68
CA TRP A 141 10.45 7.13 7.04
C TRP A 141 10.88 7.49 8.46
N LEU A 142 11.47 6.51 9.15
CA LEU A 142 12.02 6.71 10.48
C LEU A 142 13.20 7.69 10.41
N LYS A 143 13.16 8.71 11.26
CA LYS A 143 14.22 9.73 11.46
C LYS A 143 14.88 9.50 12.82
N ASP A 144 15.57 10.49 13.39
CA ASP A 144 16.20 10.35 14.70
C ASP A 144 15.21 10.05 15.83
N GLN A 145 13.98 10.56 15.73
CA GLN A 145 12.91 10.33 16.69
C GLN A 145 11.72 9.68 15.99
N ILE A 146 11.04 8.79 16.72
CA ILE A 146 9.87 8.07 16.23
C ILE A 146 8.57 8.76 16.69
N THR A 147 7.65 9.01 15.75
CA THR A 147 6.35 9.61 16.04
C THR A 147 5.36 8.58 16.60
N GLU A 148 4.25 9.03 17.20
CA GLU A 148 3.20 8.14 17.69
C GLU A 148 2.61 7.27 16.56
N LEU A 149 2.39 7.85 15.38
CA LEU A 149 1.94 7.11 14.20
C LEU A 149 2.95 6.02 13.83
N GLN A 150 4.24 6.35 13.78
CA GLN A 150 5.29 5.39 13.44
C GLN A 150 5.39 4.27 14.48
N LYS A 151 5.26 4.56 15.78
CA LYS A 151 5.24 3.53 16.85
C LYS A 151 4.15 2.48 16.62
N ASN A 152 3.01 2.87 16.07
CA ASN A 152 1.90 1.96 15.74
C ASN A 152 2.04 1.27 14.38
N LEU A 153 3.08 1.60 13.61
CA LEU A 153 3.45 0.97 12.34
C LEU A 153 4.74 0.14 12.48
N VAL A 154 5.31 0.07 13.69
CA VAL A 154 6.39 -0.86 14.03
C VAL A 154 5.79 -2.20 14.41
N TYR A 155 6.34 -3.26 13.83
CA TYR A 155 5.96 -4.64 14.09
C TYR A 155 7.00 -5.32 14.99
N PHE A 156 6.66 -6.49 15.51
CA PHE A 156 7.58 -7.32 16.28
C PHE A 156 7.67 -8.72 15.68
N SER A 157 8.89 -9.27 15.66
CA SER A 157 9.16 -10.68 15.36
C SER A 157 10.26 -11.19 16.28
N GLU A 158 10.23 -12.47 16.63
CA GLU A 158 11.26 -13.06 17.51
C GLU A 158 12.66 -12.97 16.90
N ASN A 159 12.76 -13.11 15.57
CA ASN A 159 14.05 -13.17 14.87
C ASN A 159 14.65 -11.81 14.55
N ARG A 160 13.85 -10.73 14.45
CA ARG A 160 14.32 -9.37 14.10
C ARG A 160 13.94 -8.29 15.11
N GLY A 161 13.37 -8.66 16.26
CA GLY A 161 12.87 -7.71 17.24
C GLY A 161 11.84 -6.76 16.64
N PHE A 162 11.88 -5.49 17.04
CA PHE A 162 11.08 -4.45 16.41
C PHE A 162 11.57 -4.14 15.00
N TYR A 163 10.64 -4.12 14.03
CA TYR A 163 10.96 -3.86 12.63
C TYR A 163 9.94 -2.95 11.93
N TYR A 164 10.37 -2.33 10.84
CA TYR A 164 9.64 -1.32 10.08
C TYR A 164 10.00 -1.39 8.60
N TRP A 165 8.98 -1.31 7.73
CA TRP A 165 9.14 -1.39 6.28
C TRP A 165 9.04 -0.02 5.62
N GLU A 166 10.06 0.35 4.86
CA GLU A 166 10.07 1.59 4.07
C GLU A 166 10.13 1.29 2.58
N LEU A 167 9.42 2.10 1.79
CA LEU A 167 9.45 2.07 0.33
C LEU A 167 10.14 3.32 -0.20
N ASP A 168 11.14 3.11 -1.04
CA ASP A 168 11.85 4.17 -1.77
C ASP A 168 11.51 4.12 -3.24
N PHE A 169 10.52 4.95 -3.61
CA PHE A 169 10.08 5.09 -4.99
C PHE A 169 11.16 5.67 -5.91
N LYS A 170 12.04 6.54 -5.41
CA LYS A 170 13.06 7.17 -6.27
C LYS A 170 14.21 6.20 -6.55
N ALA A 171 14.64 5.49 -5.52
CA ALA A 171 15.71 4.49 -5.64
C ALA A 171 15.22 3.10 -6.05
N GLN A 172 13.90 2.92 -6.25
CA GLN A 172 13.27 1.64 -6.62
C GLN A 172 13.69 0.48 -5.70
N LYS A 173 13.56 0.68 -4.39
CA LYS A 173 13.94 -0.32 -3.38
C LYS A 173 13.06 -0.27 -2.14
N MET A 174 12.99 -1.38 -1.43
CA MET A 174 12.39 -1.50 -0.10
C MET A 174 13.50 -1.55 0.95
N ARG A 175 13.24 -1.04 2.15
CA ARG A 175 14.16 -1.16 3.29
C ARG A 175 13.48 -1.85 4.45
N LEU A 176 14.14 -2.85 5.02
CA LEU A 176 13.79 -3.42 6.31
C LEU A 176 14.66 -2.75 7.38
N LYS A 177 14.05 -1.93 8.24
CA LYS A 177 14.68 -1.49 9.47
C LYS A 177 14.32 -2.49 10.56
N SER A 178 15.30 -3.08 11.22
CA SER A 178 15.11 -4.14 12.24
C SER A 178 15.96 -3.89 13.48
N LEU A 179 15.69 -4.62 14.57
CA LEU A 179 16.30 -4.40 15.88
C LEU A 179 16.24 -2.92 16.26
N ILE A 180 15.04 -2.35 16.12
CA ILE A 180 14.81 -0.94 16.44
C ILE A 180 14.85 -0.76 17.96
N HIS A 181 15.76 0.07 18.44
CA HIS A 181 15.92 0.44 19.85
C HIS A 181 15.90 1.96 20.00
N GLU A 182 15.36 2.45 21.12
CA GLU A 182 15.38 3.86 21.50
C GLU A 182 16.37 4.05 22.66
N ASP A 183 17.31 4.99 22.54
CA ASP A 183 18.23 5.33 23.62
C ASP A 183 17.57 6.22 24.69
N LEU A 184 18.28 6.50 25.79
CA LEU A 184 17.77 7.33 26.89
C LEU A 184 17.45 8.79 26.48
N ARG A 185 17.84 9.21 25.27
CA ARG A 185 17.59 10.55 24.70
C ARG A 185 16.48 10.52 23.66
N GLY A 186 15.83 9.39 23.45
CA GLY A 186 14.78 9.22 22.44
C GLY A 186 15.31 9.01 21.02
N LYS A 187 16.62 8.81 20.84
CA LYS A 187 17.20 8.56 19.52
C LYS A 187 17.02 7.09 19.15
N ILE A 188 16.53 6.83 17.95
CA ILE A 188 16.40 5.45 17.46
C ILE A 188 17.70 4.94 16.82
N ILE A 189 17.96 3.65 17.02
CA ILE A 189 19.07 2.89 16.44
C ILE A 189 18.47 1.62 15.83
N TYR A 190 18.91 1.24 14.64
CA TYR A 190 18.39 0.07 13.92
C TYR A 190 19.42 -0.51 12.95
N LEU A 191 19.25 -1.77 12.58
CA LEU A 191 19.88 -2.37 11.40
C LEU A 191 19.03 -2.11 10.16
N GLN A 192 19.67 -1.98 8.99
CA GLN A 192 18.98 -1.75 7.72
C GLN A 192 19.42 -2.77 6.67
N GLU A 193 18.45 -3.44 6.06
CA GLU A 193 18.61 -4.25 4.85
C GLU A 193 17.87 -3.56 3.70
N GLU A 194 18.49 -3.51 2.51
CA GLU A 194 17.88 -2.91 1.31
C GLU A 194 17.62 -4.00 0.27
N ILE A 195 16.44 -3.93 -0.36
CA ILE A 195 15.95 -4.92 -1.31
C ILE A 195 15.49 -4.18 -2.56
N PRO A 196 16.23 -4.26 -3.68
CA PRO A 196 15.79 -3.73 -4.96
C PRO A 196 14.40 -4.23 -5.36
N PHE A 197 13.59 -3.34 -5.92
CA PHE A 197 12.28 -3.73 -6.44
C PHE A 197 12.42 -4.76 -7.56
N GLY A 198 11.62 -5.82 -7.48
CA GLY A 198 11.62 -6.90 -8.45
C GLY A 198 12.62 -8.02 -8.16
N GLU A 199 13.45 -7.91 -7.10
CA GLU A 199 14.44 -8.93 -6.75
C GLU A 199 13.83 -10.11 -5.97
N GLY A 200 13.80 -11.28 -6.61
CA GLY A 200 13.22 -12.48 -6.02
C GLY A 200 11.71 -12.36 -5.80
N ARG A 201 11.17 -13.23 -4.95
CA ARG A 201 9.73 -13.30 -4.66
C ARG A 201 9.36 -12.32 -3.55
N LEU A 202 8.51 -11.34 -3.83
CA LEU A 202 8.18 -10.28 -2.86
C LEU A 202 7.58 -10.83 -1.56
N ILE A 203 6.71 -11.84 -1.61
CA ILE A 203 6.13 -12.41 -0.39
C ILE A 203 7.19 -13.05 0.52
N GLU A 204 8.29 -13.57 -0.04
CA GLU A 204 9.40 -14.12 0.74
C GLU A 204 10.25 -13.01 1.35
N GLN A 205 10.46 -11.91 0.61
CA GLN A 205 11.13 -10.72 1.14
C GLN A 205 10.37 -10.12 2.33
N LEU A 206 9.04 -10.03 2.24
CA LEU A 206 8.20 -9.55 3.34
C LEU A 206 8.19 -10.49 4.56
N ARG A 207 8.63 -11.74 4.38
CA ARG A 207 8.80 -12.73 5.46
C ARG A 207 10.18 -12.74 6.09
N LEU A 208 11.13 -11.94 5.61
CA LEU A 208 12.47 -11.81 6.20
C LEU A 208 12.48 -11.58 7.73
N PRO A 209 11.51 -10.86 8.33
CA PRO A 209 11.44 -10.74 9.78
C PRO A 209 11.26 -12.05 10.54
N PHE A 210 10.73 -13.09 9.88
CA PHE A 210 10.37 -14.36 10.52
C PHE A 210 11.36 -15.49 10.23
N TYR A 211 12.32 -15.32 9.33
CA TYR A 211 13.33 -16.34 9.10
C TYR A 211 14.42 -16.32 10.19
N HIS A 212 14.80 -17.50 10.67
CA HIS A 212 16.00 -17.65 11.47
C HIS A 212 17.22 -17.38 10.58
N LYS A 213 18.06 -16.41 10.95
CA LYS A 213 19.42 -16.39 10.45
C LYS A 213 20.16 -17.52 11.16
N SER A 214 20.40 -18.63 10.45
CA SER A 214 21.40 -19.60 10.88
C SER A 214 22.74 -18.87 10.90
N TYR A 215 23.23 -18.55 12.08
CA TYR A 215 24.60 -18.06 12.29
C TYR A 215 25.60 -19.20 12.17
#